data_AF-A0A3D0Z9Y5-F1
#
_entry.id   AF-A0A3D0Z9Y5-F1
#
_cell.length_a   1.000
_cell.length_b   1.000
_cell.length_c   1.000
_cell.angle_alpha   90.00
_cell.angle_beta   90.00
_cell.angle_gamma   90.00
#
_symmetry.space_group_name_H-M   'P 1'
#
loop_
_entity.id
_entity.type
_entity.pdbx_description
1 polymer ?
#
loop_
_entity_poly.entity_id
_entity_poly.type
_entity_poly.pdbx_seq_one_letter_code
_entity_poly.pdbx_strand_id
1 'polypeptide(L)' 'MPESAPGFQARRPSPNALDRLVALLAKLPGVGKKSAGRMAYHILDGDPAFARTLAEELAGLHT' A
#
# COMPACT_ATOMS: atom_id res chain seq x y z
N MET A 1 25.82 8.35 9.98
CA MET A 1 24.48 8.87 10.34
C MET A 1 23.45 7.87 9.83
N PRO A 2 22.81 7.04 10.68
CA PRO A 2 21.65 6.30 10.24
C PRO A 2 20.43 7.24 10.30
N GLU A 3 19.88 7.57 9.14
CA GLU A 3 18.59 8.23 9.04
C GLU A 3 17.53 7.25 9.55
N SER A 4 17.11 7.46 10.80
CA SER A 4 16.01 6.73 11.40
C SER A 4 14.74 7.02 10.63
N ALA A 5 14.41 6.13 9.70
CA ALA A 5 13.10 6.09 9.09
C ALA A 5 12.01 6.05 10.17
N PRO A 6 10.92 6.83 10.03
CA PRO A 6 9.81 6.74 10.96
C PRO A 6 9.21 5.35 10.82
N GLY A 7 9.33 4.53 11.87
CA GLY A 7 8.62 3.27 11.95
C GLY A 7 7.14 3.54 11.78
N PHE A 8 6.57 3.08 10.66
CA PHE A 8 5.12 2.96 10.51
C PHE A 8 4.70 1.94 11.56
N GLN A 9 4.37 2.43 12.76
CA GLN A 9 3.80 1.61 13.82
C GLN A 9 2.70 0.79 13.17
N ALA A 10 2.77 -0.53 13.29
CA ALA A 10 1.81 -1.49 12.75
C ALA A 10 0.43 -1.29 13.40
N ARG A 11 -0.17 -0.14 13.11
CA ARG A 11 -1.53 0.20 13.43
C ARG A 11 -2.31 -0.70 12.50
N ARG A 12 -2.86 -1.77 13.07
CA ARG A 12 -3.75 -2.69 12.35
C ARG A 12 -4.64 -1.82 11.47
N PRO A 13 -4.64 -2.03 10.13
CA PRO A 13 -5.37 -1.16 9.25
C PRO A 13 -6.82 -1.18 9.73
N SER A 14 -7.35 -0.02 10.13
CA SER A 14 -8.79 0.12 10.33
C SER A 14 -9.47 -0.37 9.05
N PRO A 15 -10.61 -1.07 9.10
CA PRO A 15 -11.29 -1.60 7.91
C PRO A 15 -11.35 -0.57 6.75
N ASN A 16 -11.60 0.69 7.12
CA ASN A 16 -11.70 1.84 6.23
C ASN A 16 -10.40 2.22 5.49
N ALA A 17 -9.23 1.76 5.91
CA ALA A 17 -7.95 2.04 5.25
C ALA A 17 -7.67 1.03 4.14
N LEU A 18 -7.94 -0.26 4.39
CA LEU A 18 -7.83 -1.31 3.40
C LEU A 18 -8.86 -1.12 2.28
N ASP A 19 -10.12 -0.84 2.62
CA ASP A 19 -11.15 -0.55 1.62
C ASP A 19 -10.80 0.64 0.73
N ARG A 20 -10.17 1.68 1.30
CA ARG A 20 -9.67 2.83 0.53
C ARG A 20 -8.53 2.43 -0.42
N LEU A 21 -7.58 1.62 0.04
CA LEU A 21 -6.50 1.12 -0.80
C LEU A 21 -7.06 0.27 -1.97
N VAL A 22 -7.99 -0.64 -1.68
CA VAL A 22 -8.66 -1.46 -2.69
C VAL A 22 -9.41 -0.57 -3.70
N ALA A 23 -10.13 0.44 -3.23
CA ALA A 23 -10.84 1.37 -4.11
C ALA A 23 -9.89 2.18 -5.01
N LEU A 24 -8.71 2.56 -4.51
CA LEU A 24 -7.68 3.24 -5.31
C LEU A 24 -7.07 2.30 -6.35
N LEU A 25 -6.68 1.09 -5.95
CA LEU A 25 -6.13 0.08 -6.87
C LEU A 25 -7.14 -0.31 -7.96
N ALA A 26 -8.44 -0.34 -7.64
CA ALA A 26 -9.51 -0.63 -8.61
C ALA A 26 -9.75 0.48 -9.65
N LYS A 27 -9.13 1.66 -9.49
CA LYS A 27 -9.15 2.72 -10.52
C LYS A 27 -8.09 2.53 -11.60
N LEU A 28 -7.14 1.62 -11.40
CA LEU A 28 -6.10 1.34 -12.39
C LEU A 28 -6.70 0.63 -13.62
N PRO A 29 -6.26 0.98 -14.84
CA PRO A 29 -6.76 0.34 -16.06
C PRO A 29 -6.46 -1.17 -16.03
N GLY A 30 -7.49 -1.99 -16.22
CA GLY A 30 -7.36 -3.46 -16.17
C GLY A 30 -7.40 -4.08 -14.78
N VAL A 31 -7.55 -3.30 -13.70
CA VAL A 31 -7.67 -3.81 -12.33
C VAL A 31 -9.10 -3.68 -11.82
N GLY A 32 -9.84 -4.80 -11.78
CA GLY A 32 -11.18 -4.84 -11.17
C GLY A 32 -11.15 -4.95 -9.64
N LYS A 33 -12.28 -4.69 -8.96
CA LYS A 33 -12.43 -4.76 -7.49
C LYS A 33 -11.88 -6.05 -6.86
N LYS A 34 -12.09 -7.20 -7.49
CA LYS A 34 -11.61 -8.50 -7.01
C LYS A 34 -10.07 -8.60 -7.08
N SER A 35 -9.47 -8.12 -8.16
CA SER A 35 -8.01 -8.10 -8.33
C SER A 35 -7.37 -7.07 -7.41
N ALA A 36 -7.97 -5.87 -7.27
CA ALA A 36 -7.54 -4.85 -6.33
C ALA A 36 -7.55 -5.35 -4.87
N GLY A 37 -8.60 -6.08 -4.48
CA GLY A 37 -8.69 -6.74 -3.18
C GLY A 37 -7.52 -7.70 -2.96
N ARG A 38 -7.27 -8.60 -3.92
CA ARG A 38 -6.14 -9.54 -3.86
C ARG A 38 -4.80 -8.84 -3.74
N MET A 39 -4.57 -7.77 -4.49
CA MET A 39 -3.33 -7.00 -4.43
C MET A 39 -3.16 -6.32 -3.07
N ALA A 40 -4.20 -5.67 -2.55
CA ALA A 40 -4.13 -5.01 -1.25
C ALA A 40 -3.86 -5.99 -0.12
N TYR A 41 -4.52 -7.15 -0.12
CA TYR A 41 -4.24 -8.22 0.84
C TYR A 41 -2.84 -8.78 0.68
N HIS A 42 -2.36 -8.99 -0.55
CA HIS A 42 -1.00 -9.48 -0.79
C HIS A 42 0.07 -8.51 -0.30
N ILE A 43 -0.14 -7.20 -0.45
CA ILE A 43 0.75 -6.15 0.07
C ILE A 43 0.75 -6.12 1.61
N LEU A 44 -0.43 -6.32 2.23
CA LEU A 44 -0.56 -6.32 3.70
C LEU A 44 -0.07 -7.59 4.38
N ASP A 45 -0.25 -8.74 3.73
CA ASP A 45 0.19 -10.05 4.23
C ASP A 45 1.67 -10.31 3.94
N GLY A 46 2.23 -9.57 2.96
CA GLY A 46 3.63 -9.60 2.59
C GLY A 46 4.53 -8.74 3.48
N ASP A 47 5.77 -8.52 3.02
CA ASP A 47 6.78 -7.78 3.75
C ASP A 47 6.43 -6.27 3.86
N PRO A 48 6.38 -5.70 5.08
CA PRO A 48 6.21 -4.27 5.30
C PRO A 48 7.22 -3.40 4.53
N ALA A 49 8.44 -3.89 4.28
CA ALA A 49 9.45 -3.19 3.51
C ALA A 49 9.01 -3.00 2.05
N PHE A 50 8.38 -4.01 1.44
CA PHE A 50 7.86 -3.91 0.08
C PHE A 50 6.76 -2.85 -0.05
N ALA A 51 5.80 -2.85 0.89
CA ALA A 51 4.73 -1.85 0.93
C ALA A 51 5.29 -0.42 1.04
N ARG A 52 6.36 -0.26 1.82
CA ARG A 52 7.02 1.02 2.01
C ARG A 52 7.76 1.49 0.76
N THR A 53 8.59 0.64 0.16
CA THR A 53 9.32 0.97 -1.07
C THR A 53 8.34 1.31 -2.19
N LEU A 54 7.25 0.56 -2.34
CA LEU A 54 6.22 0.87 -3.34
C LEU A 54 5.62 2.28 -3.13
N ALA A 55 5.33 2.65 -1.88
CA ALA A 55 4.80 3.98 -1.57
C ALA A 55 5.82 5.11 -1.83
N GLU A 56 7.09 4.89 -1.48
CA GLU A 56 8.18 5.84 -1.71
C GLU A 56 8.42 6.07 -3.22
N GLU A 57 8.49 4.99 -4.02
CA GLU A 57 8.63 5.08 -5.48
C GLU A 57 7.43 5.79 -6.13
N LEU A 58 6.20 5.45 -5.72
CA LEU A 58 5.00 6.12 -6.22
C LEU A 58 4.98 7.62 -5.90
N ALA A 59 5.43 7.99 -4.69
CA ALA A 59 5.55 9.39 -4.30
C ALA A 59 6.65 10.12 -5.07
N GLY A 60 7.77 9.46 -5.35
CA GLY A 60 8.88 10.02 -6.13
C GLY A 60 8.58 10.19 -7.62
N LEU A 61 7.70 9.35 -8.19
CA LEU A 61 7.31 9.42 -9.60
C LEU A 61 6.23 10.48 -9.88
N HIS A 62 5.55 10.99 -8.85
CA HIS A 62 4.56 12.05 -8.98
C HIS A 62 5.14 13.39 -8.50
N THR A 63 5.74 14.12 -9.45
CA THR A 63 6.20 15.52 -9.30
C THR A 63 5.14 16.52 -9.73
#